data_AF-A0A7Y8CS65-F1
#
_entry.id   AF-A0A7Y8CS65-F1
#
_cell.length_a   1.000
_cell.length_b   1.000
_cell.length_c   1.000
_cell.angle_alpha   90.00
_cell.angle_beta   90.00
_cell.angle_gamma   90.00
#
_symmetry.space_group_name_H-M   'P 1'
#
loop_
_entity.id
_entity.type
_entity.pdbx_description
1 polymer ?
#
loop_
_entity_poly.entity_id
_entity_poly.type
_entity_poly.pdbx_seq_one_letter_code
_entity_poly.pdbx_strand_id
1 'polypeptide(L)'
;MQLISSSTAINILIENYSEENLKPFDKEFLFDIYVKASLHQREIYKIIRSLEKNGKITVIDTAKVDCYNIEIVDKIWLGSFFDTDIFDRELNNIVILKSYFKSITKLGLDGLIEKFFTEYGLKLWAN
;
A
#
# COMPACT_ATOMS: atom_id res chain seq x y z
N MET A 1 3.85 -4.58 -0.58
CA MET A 1 3.02 -3.55 -1.26
C MET A 1 3.95 -2.45 -1.73
N GLN A 2 4.31 -2.43 -3.02
CA GLN A 2 5.26 -1.45 -3.58
C GLN A 2 4.59 -0.22 -4.21
N LEU A 3 3.27 -0.10 -4.05
CA LEU A 3 2.49 0.97 -4.69
C LEU A 3 2.96 2.36 -4.22
N ILE A 4 3.22 2.49 -2.92
CA ILE A 4 3.70 3.73 -2.31
C ILE A 4 5.22 3.88 -2.47
N SER A 5 5.99 2.81 -2.67
CA SER A 5 7.45 2.88 -2.94
C SER A 5 7.80 3.29 -4.37
N SER A 6 6.89 3.06 -5.31
CA SER A 6 7.12 3.32 -6.73
C SER A 6 6.65 4.71 -7.09
N SER A 7 7.59 5.65 -7.21
CA SER A 7 7.27 7.02 -7.67
C SER A 7 6.59 7.03 -9.04
N THR A 8 6.89 6.05 -9.91
CA THR A 8 6.18 5.86 -11.19
C THR A 8 4.72 5.49 -10.98
N ALA A 9 4.40 4.60 -10.04
CA ALA A 9 3.01 4.27 -9.72
C ALA A 9 2.28 5.50 -9.18
N ILE A 10 2.93 6.28 -8.31
CA ILE A 10 2.38 7.54 -7.81
C ILE A 10 2.09 8.52 -8.95
N ASN A 11 3.03 8.70 -9.88
CA ASN A 11 2.86 9.60 -11.02
C ASN A 11 1.72 9.15 -11.93
N ILE A 12 1.63 7.85 -12.26
CA ILE A 12 0.50 7.29 -13.03
C ILE A 12 -0.83 7.64 -12.36
N LEU A 13 -0.92 7.48 -11.04
CA LEU A 13 -2.13 7.77 -10.27
C LEU A 13 -2.49 9.26 -10.25
N ILE A 14 -1.48 10.14 -10.23
CA ILE A 14 -1.67 11.59 -10.27
C ILE A 14 -2.08 12.06 -11.67
N GLU A 15 -1.37 11.59 -12.70
CA GLU A 15 -1.63 11.96 -14.10
C GLU A 15 -3.02 11.52 -14.54
N ASN A 16 -3.50 10.38 -14.05
CA ASN A 16 -4.82 9.84 -14.37
C ASN A 16 -5.88 10.19 -13.31
N TYR A 17 -5.61 11.12 -12.38
CA TYR A 17 -6.54 11.46 -11.28
C TYR A 17 -7.95 11.86 -11.76
N SER A 18 -8.01 12.61 -12.86
CA SER A 18 -9.24 13.11 -13.47
C SER A 18 -9.64 12.37 -14.75
N GLU A 19 -8.89 11.35 -15.15
CA GLU A 19 -9.18 10.57 -16.34
C GLU A 19 -10.04 9.36 -15.97
N GLU A 20 -11.10 9.10 -16.74
CA GLU A 20 -11.97 7.93 -16.52
C GLU A 20 -11.31 6.62 -16.97
N ASN A 21 -10.30 6.69 -17.86
CA ASN A 21 -9.67 5.51 -18.45
C ASN A 21 -8.15 5.62 -18.46
N LEU A 22 -7.47 4.71 -17.76
CA LEU A 22 -6.01 4.56 -17.80
C LEU A 22 -5.50 4.15 -19.18
N LYS A 23 -4.35 4.71 -19.58
CA LYS A 23 -3.62 4.25 -20.75
C LYS A 23 -3.22 2.77 -20.60
N PRO A 24 -3.16 1.98 -21.70
CA PRO A 24 -2.83 0.56 -21.63
C PRO A 24 -1.48 0.25 -20.95
N PHE A 25 -0.46 1.09 -21.20
CA PHE A 25 0.87 0.92 -20.60
C PHE A 25 0.86 1.14 -19.08
N ASP A 26 0.18 2.19 -18.62
CA ASP A 26 0.02 2.52 -17.20
C ASP A 26 -0.73 1.40 -16.46
N LYS A 27 -1.75 0.84 -17.13
CA LYS A 27 -2.52 -0.30 -16.64
C LYS A 27 -1.65 -1.56 -16.48
N GLU A 28 -0.81 -1.87 -17.47
CA GLU A 28 0.12 -3.00 -17.39
C GLU A 28 1.13 -2.81 -16.26
N PHE A 29 1.67 -1.60 -16.10
CA PHE A 29 2.62 -1.29 -15.02
C PHE A 29 2.00 -1.47 -13.62
N LEU A 30 0.78 -0.97 -13.41
CA LEU A 30 0.06 -1.15 -12.14
C LEU A 30 -0.27 -2.63 -11.87
N PHE A 31 -0.62 -3.39 -12.93
CA PHE A 31 -0.85 -4.83 -12.83
C PHE A 31 0.41 -5.58 -12.41
N ASP A 32 1.55 -5.26 -13.02
CA ASP A 32 2.85 -5.84 -12.67
C ASP A 32 3.21 -5.61 -11.20
N ILE A 33 2.96 -4.40 -10.68
CA ILE A 33 3.17 -4.08 -9.26
C ILE A 33 2.25 -4.91 -8.38
N TYR A 34 0.97 -5.05 -8.76
CA TYR A 34 0.02 -5.86 -8.02
C TYR A 34 0.45 -7.34 -7.97
N VAL A 35 0.79 -7.93 -9.13
CA VAL A 35 1.24 -9.33 -9.22
C VAL A 35 2.49 -9.55 -8.36
N LYS A 36 3.50 -8.69 -8.49
CA LYS A 36 4.72 -8.77 -7.66
C LYS A 36 4.38 -8.67 -6.17
N ALA A 37 3.51 -7.75 -5.77
CA ALA A 37 3.10 -7.61 -4.38
C ALA A 37 2.37 -8.86 -3.86
N SER A 38 1.48 -9.45 -4.66
CA SER A 38 0.73 -10.66 -4.32
C SER A 38 1.66 -11.88 -4.17
N LEU A 39 2.65 -12.02 -5.05
CA LEU A 39 3.67 -13.08 -4.95
C LEU A 39 4.46 -13.04 -3.63
N HIS A 40 4.67 -11.85 -3.08
CA HIS A 40 5.42 -11.65 -1.83
C HIS A 40 4.54 -11.64 -0.57
N GLN A 41 3.24 -11.90 -0.68
CA GLN A 41 2.31 -11.84 0.46
C GLN A 41 2.71 -12.86 1.56
N ARG A 42 3.18 -14.04 1.16
CA ARG A 42 3.61 -15.09 2.10
C ARG A 42 4.88 -14.68 2.86
N GLU A 43 5.81 -14.01 2.20
CA GLU A 43 7.04 -13.49 2.80
C GLU A 43 6.73 -12.37 3.80
N ILE A 44 5.83 -11.46 3.44
CA ILE A 44 5.35 -10.40 4.35
C ILE A 44 4.71 -11.00 5.60
N TYR A 45 3.87 -12.03 5.43
CA TYR A 45 3.27 -12.74 6.57
C TYR A 45 4.32 -13.33 7.52
N LYS A 46 5.37 -13.96 6.98
CA LYS A 46 6.48 -14.49 7.80
C LYS A 46 7.20 -13.39 8.57
N ILE A 47 7.41 -12.22 7.95
CA ILE A 47 8.03 -11.05 8.61
C ILE A 47 7.15 -10.57 9.76
N ILE A 48 5.84 -10.39 9.53
CA ILE A 48 4.88 -9.97 10.56
C ILE A 48 4.87 -10.94 11.74
N ARG A 49 4.76 -12.25 11.48
CA ARG A 49 4.79 -13.27 12.56
C ARG A 49 6.12 -13.33 13.31
N SER A 50 7.24 -13.06 12.62
CA SER A 50 8.55 -12.93 13.27
C SER A 50 8.59 -11.72 14.22
N LEU A 51 8.08 -10.57 13.79
CA LEU A 51 8.01 -9.36 14.62
C LEU A 51 7.10 -9.55 15.84
N GLU A 52 5.98 -10.25 15.66
CA GLU A 52 5.06 -10.62 16.75
C GLU A 52 5.75 -11.53 17.77
N LYS A 53 6.40 -12.60 17.30
CA LYS A 53 7.15 -13.53 18.16
C LYS A 53 8.27 -12.84 18.95
N ASN A 54 8.87 -11.79 18.38
CA ASN A 54 9.91 -10.99 19.02
C ASN A 54 9.35 -9.88 19.94
N GLY A 55 8.03 -9.84 20.16
CA GLY A 55 7.37 -8.88 21.06
C GLY A 55 7.40 -7.43 20.54
N LYS A 56 7.69 -7.21 19.25
CA LYS A 56 7.74 -5.87 18.66
C LYS A 56 6.36 -5.34 18.30
N ILE A 57 5.48 -6.25 17.86
CA ILE A 57 4.10 -5.96 17.49
C ILE A 57 3.15 -7.01 18.08
N THR A 58 1.86 -6.71 18.05
CA THR A 58 0.78 -7.68 18.28
C THR A 58 -0.09 -7.72 17.03
N VAL A 59 -0.38 -8.93 16.53
CA VAL A 59 -1.32 -9.12 15.42
C VAL A 59 -2.71 -9.33 15.99
N ILE A 60 -3.65 -8.52 15.52
CA ILE A 60 -5.07 -8.61 15.86
C ILE A 60 -5.76 -9.22 14.64
N ASP A 61 -6.29 -10.42 14.81
CA ASP A 61 -7.03 -11.11 13.76
C ASP A 61 -8.30 -10.31 13.40
N THR A 62 -8.60 -10.26 12.11
CA THR A 62 -9.82 -9.62 11.61
C THR A 62 -10.79 -10.69 11.09
N ALA A 63 -12.02 -10.27 10.78
CA ALA A 63 -13.01 -11.16 10.16
C ALA A 63 -12.58 -11.66 8.75
N LYS A 64 -11.56 -11.05 8.13
CA LYS A 64 -10.99 -11.47 6.84
C LYS A 64 -9.69 -12.24 7.08
N VAL A 65 -9.61 -13.43 6.49
CA VAL A 65 -8.50 -14.40 6.68
C VAL A 65 -7.11 -13.84 6.30
N ASP A 66 -7.05 -12.88 5.39
CA ASP A 66 -5.80 -12.28 4.88
C ASP A 66 -5.59 -10.83 5.31
N CYS A 67 -6.37 -10.34 6.27
CA CYS A 67 -6.26 -8.96 6.75
C CYS A 67 -5.87 -8.98 8.23
N TYR A 68 -4.78 -8.29 8.54
CA TYR A 68 -4.20 -8.23 9.88
C TYR A 68 -4.19 -6.80 10.38
N ASN A 69 -4.81 -6.58 11.52
CA ASN A 69 -4.57 -5.35 12.27
C ASN A 69 -3.27 -5.55 13.06
N ILE A 70 -2.42 -4.53 13.11
CA ILE A 70 -1.13 -4.59 13.79
C ILE A 70 -1.05 -3.46 14.81
N GLU A 71 -0.78 -3.82 16.06
CA GLU A 71 -0.46 -2.87 17.13
C GLU A 71 1.04 -2.90 17.42
N ILE A 72 1.64 -1.73 17.61
CA ILE A 72 3.07 -1.65 17.93
C ILE A 72 3.26 -1.60 19.45
N VAL A 73 4.00 -2.58 19.97
CA VAL A 73 4.26 -2.75 21.40
C VAL A 73 5.55 -2.02 21.80
N ASP A 74 6.64 -2.22 21.05
CA ASP A 74 7.95 -1.60 21.33
C ASP A 74 8.14 -0.34 20.48
N LYS A 75 7.64 0.79 20.98
CA LYS A 75 7.71 2.09 20.30
C LYS A 75 9.12 2.68 20.24
N ILE A 76 10.03 2.25 21.12
CA ILE A 76 11.41 2.76 21.15
C ILE A 76 12.20 2.18 19.97
N TRP A 77 12.00 0.89 19.68
CA TRP A 77 12.60 0.22 18.53
C TRP A 77 12.16 0.81 17.18
N LEU A 78 10.95 1.36 17.10
CA LEU A 78 10.44 1.98 15.87
C LEU A 78 11.31 3.13 15.37
N GLY A 79 11.91 3.89 16.28
CA GLY A 79 12.68 5.09 15.92
C GLY A 79 13.81 4.76 14.94
N SER A 80 14.57 3.70 15.21
CA SER A 80 15.63 3.21 14.32
C SER A 80 15.13 2.30 13.20
N PHE A 81 13.98 1.64 13.39
CA PHE A 81 13.44 0.72 12.37
C PHE A 81 12.94 1.47 11.13
N PHE A 82 12.36 2.66 11.34
CA PHE A 82 11.89 3.52 10.25
C PHE A 82 12.93 4.50 9.73
N ASP A 83 14.10 4.59 10.36
CA ASP A 83 15.21 5.47 9.95
C ASP A 83 15.97 4.87 8.76
N THR A 84 15.31 4.84 7.61
CA THR A 84 15.90 4.36 6.35
C THR A 84 15.38 5.18 5.17
N ASP A 85 16.19 5.32 4.13
CA ASP A 85 15.83 6.01 2.88
C ASP A 85 14.54 5.49 2.24
N ILE A 86 14.20 4.21 2.49
CA ILE A 86 12.97 3.59 1.98
C ILE A 86 11.76 4.25 2.63
N PHE A 87 11.75 4.43 3.95
CA PHE A 87 10.64 5.03 4.67
C PHE A 87 10.52 6.54 4.38
N ASP A 88 11.64 7.23 4.18
CA ASP A 88 11.61 8.64 3.75
C ASP A 88 10.96 8.79 2.37
N ARG A 89 11.31 7.93 1.41
CA ARG A 89 10.69 7.93 0.10
C ARG A 89 9.19 7.60 0.17
N GLU A 90 8.81 6.63 1.00
CA GLU A 90 7.41 6.25 1.23
C GLU A 90 6.61 7.42 1.83
N LEU A 91 7.15 8.08 2.86
CA LEU A 91 6.53 9.26 3.47
C LEU A 91 6.35 10.39 2.46
N ASN A 92 7.38 10.69 1.65
CA ASN A 92 7.31 11.70 0.60
C ASN A 92 6.24 11.35 -0.44
N ASN A 93 6.19 10.10 -0.90
CA ASN A 93 5.18 9.63 -1.84
C ASN A 93 3.76 9.71 -1.27
N ILE A 94 3.56 9.42 0.02
CA ILE A 94 2.28 9.61 0.71
C ILE A 94 1.88 11.09 0.77
N VAL A 95 2.83 11.98 1.05
CA VAL A 95 2.56 13.43 1.11
C VAL A 95 2.10 13.94 -0.26
N ILE A 96 2.76 13.52 -1.34
CA ILE A 96 2.36 13.86 -2.71
C ILE A 96 0.97 13.29 -3.00
N LEU A 97 0.71 12.01 -2.71
CA LEU A 97 -0.64 11.45 -2.90
C LEU A 97 -1.72 12.24 -2.15
N LYS A 98 -1.46 12.62 -0.89
CA LYS A 98 -2.41 13.38 -0.07
C LYS A 98 -2.71 14.77 -0.63
N SER A 99 -1.78 15.41 -1.36
CA SER A 99 -2.04 16.72 -1.96
C SER A 99 -3.04 16.64 -3.11
N TYR A 100 -3.05 15.55 -3.86
CA TYR A 100 -3.98 15.33 -4.98
C TYR A 100 -5.30 14.71 -4.52
N PHE A 101 -5.25 13.74 -3.60
CA PHE A 101 -6.42 13.01 -3.14
C PHE A 101 -6.77 13.40 -1.70
N LYS A 102 -7.40 14.56 -1.52
CA LYS A 102 -7.75 15.13 -0.20
C LYS A 102 -8.63 14.23 0.69
N SER A 103 -9.33 13.25 0.12
CA SER A 103 -10.16 12.29 0.87
C SER A 103 -9.43 11.03 1.32
N ILE A 104 -8.14 10.85 0.97
CA ILE A 104 -7.34 9.70 1.41
C ILE A 104 -7.27 9.60 2.93
N THR A 105 -7.29 10.72 3.66
CA THR A 105 -7.34 10.70 5.14
C THR A 105 -8.65 10.15 5.71
N LYS A 106 -9.72 10.08 4.90
CA LYS A 106 -11.02 9.51 5.27
C LYS A 106 -11.21 8.08 4.75
N LEU A 107 -10.43 7.69 3.75
CA LEU A 107 -10.37 6.33 3.22
C LEU A 107 -9.28 5.58 3.98
N GLY A 108 -9.65 4.61 4.80
CA GLY A 108 -8.66 3.65 5.33
C GLY A 108 -7.86 3.02 4.19
N LEU A 109 -6.74 2.36 4.51
CA LEU A 109 -5.91 1.66 3.51
C LEU A 109 -6.76 0.81 2.55
N ASP A 110 -7.79 0.15 3.08
CA ASP A 110 -8.77 -0.63 2.31
C ASP A 110 -9.56 0.21 1.29
N GLY A 111 -10.04 1.40 1.68
CA GLY A 111 -10.76 2.31 0.77
C GLY A 111 -9.84 2.99 -0.23
N LEU A 112 -8.56 3.16 0.12
CA LEU A 112 -7.53 3.65 -0.78
C LEU A 112 -7.19 2.58 -1.84
N ILE A 113 -7.01 1.33 -1.42
CA ILE A 113 -6.85 0.17 -2.31
C ILE A 113 -8.10 0.01 -3.17
N GLU A 114 -9.31 0.09 -2.61
CA GLU A 114 -10.56 0.01 -3.36
C GLU A 114 -10.71 1.17 -4.35
N LYS A 115 -10.33 2.41 -4.01
CA LYS A 115 -10.34 3.48 -5.01
C LYS A 115 -9.29 3.25 -6.09
N PHE A 116 -8.05 2.93 -5.72
CA PHE A 116 -6.97 2.74 -6.70
C PHE A 116 -7.17 1.55 -7.60
N PHE A 117 -7.71 0.45 -7.07
CA PHE A 117 -7.88 -0.78 -7.80
C PHE A 117 -9.31 -1.02 -8.27
N THR A 118 -10.32 -0.30 -7.81
CA THR A 118 -11.70 -0.49 -8.31
C THR A 118 -12.36 0.77 -8.86
N GLU A 119 -11.98 1.99 -8.47
CA GLU A 119 -12.52 3.21 -9.10
C GLU A 119 -11.58 3.76 -10.18
N TYR A 120 -10.26 3.69 -9.98
CA TYR A 120 -9.26 4.25 -10.89
C TYR A 120 -8.47 3.21 -11.68
N GLY A 121 -8.47 1.92 -11.30
CA GLY A 121 -7.48 0.94 -11.81
C GLY A 121 -7.99 -0.39 -12.35
N LEU A 122 -8.92 -1.09 -11.68
CA LEU A 122 -9.26 -2.49 -12.01
C LEU A 122 -10.75 -2.89 -12.06
N LYS A 123 -11.74 -1.99 -12.04
CA LYS A 123 -13.14 -2.43 -12.31
C LYS A 123 -13.38 -2.99 -13.71
N LEU A 124 -12.38 -2.94 -14.60
CA LEU A 124 -12.41 -3.46 -15.96
C LEU A 124 -11.85 -4.90 -16.13
N TRP A 125 -11.54 -5.64 -15.05
CA TRP A 125 -10.95 -6.99 -15.16
C TRP A 125 -11.89 -8.14 -14.80
N ALA A 126 -13.11 -7.84 -14.39
CA ALA A 126 -14.18 -8.82 -14.22
C ALA A 126 -15.44 -8.35 -14.97
N ASN A 127 -15.33 -8.32 -16.30
CA ASN A 127 -16.42 -8.53 -17.25
C ASN A 127 -15.82 -9.20 -18.49
#